data_AF-A0A961PKU1-F1
#
_entry.id   AF-A0A961PKU1-F1
#
_cell.length_a   1.000
_cell.length_b   1.000
_cell.length_c   1.000
_cell.angle_alpha   90.00
_cell.angle_beta   90.00
_cell.angle_gamma   90.00
#
_symmetry.space_group_name_H-M   'P 1'
#
loop_
_entity.id
_entity.type
_entity.pdbx_description
1 polymer ?
#
loop_
_entity_poly.entity_id
_entity_poly.type
_entity_poly.pdbx_seq_one_letter_code
_entity_poly.pdbx_strand_id
1 'polypeptide(L)' 'MAERSLIFPAVEFRARTLRLQEAMAAAGLDALLLTTPPDVFYVTGFLTRFWESP' A
#
# COMPACT_ATOMS: atom_id res chain seq x y z
N MET A 1 1.77 13.16 -10.49
CA MET A 1 1.98 13.73 -9.14
C MET A 1 3.45 14.00 -8.98
N ALA A 2 3.86 15.23 -8.63
CA ALA A 2 5.24 15.49 -8.25
C ALA A 2 5.54 14.73 -6.95
N GLU A 3 6.76 14.21 -6.80
CA GLU A 3 7.20 13.43 -5.62
C GLU A 3 6.96 14.17 -4.30
N ARG A 4 6.94 15.51 -4.33
CA ARG A 4 6.60 16.43 -3.24
C ARG A 4 5.19 16.29 -2.65
N SER A 5 4.25 15.66 -3.36
CA SER A 5 2.86 15.51 -2.91
C SER A 5 2.55 14.12 -2.35
N LEU A 6 3.54 13.23 -2.26
CA LEU A 6 3.37 11.91 -1.69
C LEU A 6 3.48 11.98 -0.16
N ILE A 7 2.57 11.27 0.53
CA ILE A 7 2.59 11.16 2.00
C ILE A 7 3.82 10.38 2.47
N PHE A 8 4.30 9.43 1.66
CA PHE A 8 5.55 8.71 1.85
C PHE A 8 6.51 8.98 0.68
N PRO A 9 7.83 9.02 0.91
CA PRO A 9 8.81 9.09 -0.17
C PRO A 9 8.61 7.95 -1.17
N ALA A 10 8.83 8.21 -2.47
CA ALA A 10 8.65 7.17 -3.48
C ALA A 10 9.58 5.96 -3.29
N VAL A 11 10.77 6.18 -2.72
CA VAL A 11 11.70 5.11 -2.34
C VAL A 11 11.13 4.19 -1.26
N GLU A 12 10.39 4.75 -0.30
CA GLU A 12 9.79 3.99 0.78
C GLU A 12 8.61 3.15 0.28
N PHE A 13 7.77 3.73 -0.59
CA PHE A 13 6.70 2.98 -1.27
C PHE A 13 7.27 1.75 -2.00
N ARG A 14 8.30 1.93 -2.83
CA ARG A 14 8.97 0.83 -3.55
C ARG A 14 9.51 -0.24 -2.58
N ALA A 15 10.14 0.17 -1.48
CA ALA A 15 10.69 -0.75 -0.48
C ALA A 15 9.59 -1.54 0.25
N ARG A 16 8.44 -0.92 0.54
CA ARG A 16 7.28 -1.62 1.12
C ARG A 16 6.68 -2.62 0.13
N THR A 17 6.50 -2.22 -1.14
CA THR A 17 5.97 -3.10 -2.20
C THR A 17 6.86 -4.32 -2.41
N LEU A 18 8.19 -4.13 -2.47
CA LEU A 18 9.13 -5.24 -2.67
C LEU A 18 9.03 -6.25 -1.53
N ARG A 19 9.07 -5.80 -0.27
CA ARG A 19 8.93 -6.68 0.90
C ARG A 19 7.62 -7.45 0.91
N LEU A 20 6.52 -6.81 0.49
CA LEU A 20 5.22 -7.45 0.37
C LEU A 20 5.24 -8.57 -0.68
N GLN A 21 5.83 -8.30 -1.85
CA GLN A 21 5.95 -9.27 -2.94
C GLN A 21 6.89 -10.43 -2.59
N GLU A 22 7.99 -10.17 -1.89
CA GLU A 22 8.90 -11.21 -1.39
C GLU A 22 8.20 -12.14 -0.39
N ALA A 23 7.42 -11.56 0.54
CA ALA A 23 6.62 -12.34 1.48
C ALA A 23 5.53 -13.15 0.79
N MET A 24 4.84 -12.57 -0.21
CA MET A 24 3.86 -13.28 -1.03
C MET A 24 4.49 -14.46 -1.78
N ALA A 25 5.64 -14.25 -2.42
CA ALA A 25 6.37 -15.31 -3.12
C ALA A 25 6.80 -16.44 -2.17
N ALA A 26 7.31 -16.10 -0.99
CA ALA A 26 7.67 -17.07 0.04
C ALA A 26 6.46 -17.87 0.57
N ALA A 27 5.27 -17.26 0.55
CA ALA A 27 4.01 -17.89 0.97
C ALA A 27 3.26 -18.60 -0.18
N GLY A 28 3.76 -18.53 -1.42
CA GLY A 28 3.07 -19.10 -2.60
C GLY A 28 1.77 -18.35 -2.96
N LEU A 29 1.71 -17.04 -2.73
CA LEU A 29 0.56 -16.20 -3.01
C LEU A 29 0.78 -15.37 -4.29
N ASP A 30 -0.15 -15.47 -5.23
CA ASP A 30 -0.08 -14.69 -6.49
C ASP A 30 -0.66 -13.28 -6.37
N ALA A 31 -1.58 -13.07 -5.41
CA ALA A 31 -2.30 -11.81 -5.24
C ALA A 31 -2.62 -11.53 -3.77
N LEU A 32 -2.82 -10.24 -3.46
CA LEU A 32 -3.27 -9.76 -2.16
C LEU A 32 -4.51 -8.87 -2.34
N LEU A 33 -5.56 -9.16 -1.57
CA LEU A 33 -6.74 -8.31 -1.48
C LEU A 33 -6.69 -7.53 -0.16
N LEU A 34 -6.50 -6.22 -0.24
CA LEU A 34 -6.52 -5.32 0.92
C LEU A 34 -7.96 -4.91 1.21
N THR A 35 -8.42 -5.12 2.44
CA THR A 35 -9.82 -4.89 2.83
C THR A 35 -9.98 -3.87 3.94
N THR A 36 -8.90 -3.47 4.61
CA THR A 36 -8.96 -2.50 5.71
C THR A 36 -8.41 -1.14 5.28
N PRO A 37 -8.98 -0.02 5.77
CA PRO A 37 -8.43 1.31 5.49
C PRO A 37 -6.95 1.46 5.88
N PRO A 38 -6.50 0.98 7.06
CA PRO A 38 -5.08 1.05 7.42
C PRO A 38 -4.15 0.33 6.45
N ASP A 39 -4.55 -0.86 5.96
CA ASP A 39 -3.70 -1.63 5.04
C ASP A 39 -3.61 -0.96 3.67
N VAL A 40 -4.73 -0.46 3.14
CA VAL A 40 -4.75 0.30 1.90
C VAL A 40 -3.87 1.54 2.02
N PHE A 41 -3.99 2.28 3.12
CA PHE A 41 -3.18 3.48 3.35
C PHE A 41 -1.69 3.16 3.50
N TYR A 42 -1.33 2.14 4.29
CA TYR A 42 0.08 1.78 4.50
C TYR A 42 0.76 1.33 3.21
N VAL A 43 0.08 0.52 2.41
CA VAL A 43 0.64 -0.04 1.17
C VAL A 43 0.70 1.01 0.08
N THR A 44 -0.31 1.86 -0.08
CA THR A 44 -0.45 2.74 -1.26
C THR A 44 -0.23 4.22 -0.98
N GLY A 45 -0.34 4.66 0.28
CA GLY A 45 -0.42 6.07 0.66
C GLY A 45 -1.76 6.73 0.28
N PHE A 46 -2.74 5.98 -0.24
CA PHE A 46 -4.04 6.51 -0.62
C PHE A 46 -4.92 6.72 0.62
N LEU A 47 -5.27 7.98 0.90
CA LEU A 47 -6.25 8.36 1.91
C LEU A 47 -7.60 8.58 1.24
N THR A 48 -8.62 7.85 1.68
CA THR A 48 -9.99 8.01 1.21
C THR A 48 -10.97 8.01 2.38
N ARG A 49 -11.97 8.89 2.30
CA ARG A 49 -13.10 8.94 3.24
C ARG A 49 -14.17 7.88 2.94
N PHE A 50 -13.97 7.07 1.89
CA PHE A 50 -14.91 6.03 1.47
C PHE A 50 -15.33 5.10 2.64
N TRP A 51 -14.42 4.83 3.56
CA TRP A 51 -14.63 3.95 4.70
C TRP A 51 -15.41 4.56 5.85
N GLU A 52 -15.64 5.88 5.83
CA GLU A 52 -16.32 6.57 6.93
C GLU A 52 -17.85 6.42 6.89
N SER A 53 -18.41 5.85 5.81
CA SER A 53 -19.85 5.94 5.48
C SER A 53 -20.31 7.41 5.41
N PRO A 54 -21.28 7.78 4.56
CA PRO A 54 -22.15 8.90 4.91
C PRO A 54 -22.91 8.59 6.21
#